data_AF-A5PE54-F1
#
_entry.id   AF-A5PE54-F1
#
_cell.length_a   1.000
_cell.length_b   1.000
_cell.length_c   1.000
_cell.angle_alpha   90.00
_cell.angle_beta   90.00
_cell.angle_gamma   90.00
#
_symmetry.space_group_name_H-M   'P 1'
#
loop_
_entity.id
_entity.type
_entity.pdbx_description
1 polymer ?
#
loop_
_entity_poly.entity_id
_entity_poly.type
_entity_poly.pdbx_seq_one_letter_code
_entity_poly.pdbx_strand_id
1 'polypeptide(L)'
;MSATLHMLLAALLKFGAAAMIFNEVRGLVLAAPVLYGMYTSGGSAMAIWLGICALGGIALSVIVPLFAYKKLDKFVKSKAPAQPKAA
;
A
#
# COMPACT_ATOMS: atom_id res chain seq x y z
N MET A 1 -16.62 -25.86 11.86
CA MET A 1 -15.26 -25.49 11.40
C MET A 1 -15.24 -24.36 10.37
N SER A 2 -16.19 -24.29 9.43
CA SER A 2 -16.22 -23.21 8.41
C SER A 2 -16.44 -21.80 8.99
N ALA A 3 -17.37 -21.63 9.94
CA ALA A 3 -17.69 -20.32 10.52
C ALA A 3 -16.53 -19.68 11.31
N THR A 4 -15.80 -20.50 12.09
CA THR A 4 -14.62 -20.04 12.85
C THR A 4 -13.48 -19.62 11.92
N LEU A 5 -13.28 -20.37 10.82
CA LEU A 5 -12.28 -20.04 9.81
C LEU A 5 -12.64 -18.74 9.07
N HIS A 6 -13.92 -18.54 8.77
CA HIS A 6 -14.42 -17.32 8.13
C HIS A 6 -14.29 -16.08 9.03
N MET A 7 -14.58 -16.23 10.32
CA MET A 7 -14.38 -15.17 11.33
C MET A 7 -12.90 -14.80 11.47
N LEU A 8 -12.02 -15.80 11.51
CA LEU A 8 -10.59 -15.60 11.66
C LEU A 8 -9.99 -14.93 10.42
N LEU A 9 -10.38 -15.34 9.20
CA LEU A 9 -9.96 -14.68 7.96
C LEU A 9 -10.48 -13.23 7.89
N ALA A 10 -11.74 -12.99 8.25
CA ALA A 10 -12.32 -11.65 8.25
C ALA A 10 -11.58 -10.72 9.24
N ALA A 11 -11.22 -11.23 10.42
CA ALA A 11 -10.42 -10.49 11.39
C ALA A 11 -9.01 -10.23 10.86
N LEU A 12 -8.34 -11.25 10.29
CA LEU A 12 -6.99 -11.11 9.75
C LEU A 12 -6.92 -10.10 8.59
N LEU A 13 -7.92 -10.08 7.71
CA LEU A 13 -8.01 -9.11 6.61
C LEU A 13 -8.20 -7.68 7.13
N LYS A 14 -9.05 -7.48 8.14
CA LYS A 14 -9.26 -6.16 8.76
C LYS A 14 -8.00 -5.67 9.48
N PHE A 15 -7.36 -6.55 10.24
CA PHE A 15 -6.08 -6.24 10.90
C PHE A 15 -4.97 -6.00 9.90
N GLY A 16 -4.90 -6.78 8.82
CA GLY A 16 -3.94 -6.59 7.72
C GLY A 16 -4.15 -5.24 7.02
N ALA A 17 -5.40 -4.85 6.75
CA ALA A 17 -5.72 -3.55 6.19
C ALA A 17 -5.30 -2.41 7.13
N ALA A 18 -5.61 -2.51 8.43
CA ALA A 18 -5.18 -1.53 9.42
C ALA A 18 -3.65 -1.44 9.53
N ALA A 19 -2.96 -2.59 9.57
CA ALA A 19 -1.50 -2.65 9.62
C ALA A 19 -0.85 -2.03 8.37
N MET A 20 -1.46 -2.20 7.20
CA MET A 20 -0.98 -1.60 5.96
C MET A 20 -1.07 -0.06 6.01
N ILE A 21 -2.18 0.48 6.53
CA ILE A 21 -2.34 1.93 6.76
C ILE A 21 -1.28 2.46 7.73
N PHE A 22 -1.06 1.80 8.88
CA PHE A 22 -0.02 2.21 9.83
C PHE A 22 1.38 2.15 9.23
N ASN A 23 1.65 1.21 8.33
CA ASN A 23 2.92 1.12 7.62
C ASN A 23 3.14 2.29 6.65
N GLU A 24 2.10 2.77 5.97
CA GLU A 24 2.18 3.99 5.14
C GLU A 24 2.37 5.25 6.00
N VAL A 25 1.68 5.36 7.14
CA VAL A 25 1.87 6.48 8.09
C VAL A 25 3.30 6.53 8.61
N ARG A 26 3.90 5.37 8.90
CA ARG A 26 5.33 5.29 9.25
C ARG A 26 6.22 5.83 8.13
N GLY A 27 5.93 5.48 6.88
CA GLY A 27 6.66 6.00 5.71
C GLY A 27 6.57 7.52 5.60
N LEU A 28 5.39 8.09 5.88
CA LEU A 28 5.13 9.52 5.84
C LEU A 28 5.85 10.27 6.97
N VAL A 29 5.89 9.69 8.18
CA VAL A 29 6.68 10.22 9.31
C VAL A 29 8.18 10.17 9.02
N LEU A 30 8.67 9.08 8.41
CA LEU A 30 10.07 8.96 8.00
C LEU A 30 10.47 9.94 6.88
N ALA A 31 9.50 10.46 6.12
CA ALA A 31 9.73 11.52 5.14
C ALA A 31 9.89 12.91 5.76
N ALA A 32 9.38 13.13 6.98
CA ALA A 32 9.45 14.42 7.67
C ALA A 32 10.89 14.98 7.84
N PRO A 33 11.90 14.21 8.28
CA PRO A 33 13.28 14.70 8.37
C PRO A 33 13.91 15.00 7.00
N VAL A 34 13.50 14.32 5.94
CA VAL A 34 13.97 14.61 4.57
C VAL A 34 13.42 15.96 4.10
N LEU A 35 12.12 16.20 4.30
CA LEU A 35 11.48 17.49 4.01
C LEU A 35 12.08 18.63 4.83
N TYR A 36 12.39 18.37 6.11
CA TYR A 36 13.06 19.34 6.98
C TYR A 36 14.49 19.65 6.50
N GLY A 37 15.27 18.61 6.16
CA GLY A 37 16.60 18.78 5.58
C GLY A 37 16.59 19.60 4.28
N MET A 38 15.59 19.38 3.43
CA MET A 38 15.37 20.19 2.23
C MET A 38 15.04 21.65 2.54
N TYR A 39 14.16 21.89 3.52
CA TYR A 39 13.81 23.24 3.96
C TYR A 39 15.06 23.99 4.48
N THR A 40 15.89 23.33 5.28
CA THR A 40 17.11 23.93 5.84
C THR A 40 18.24 24.16 4.84
N SER A 41 18.23 23.48 3.68
CA SER A 41 19.29 23.56 2.68
C SER A 41 19.10 24.68 1.64
N GLY A 42 18.15 25.60 1.88
CA GLY A 42 18.12 26.91 1.23
C GLY A 42 17.75 26.91 -0.26
N GLY A 43 17.07 25.86 -0.75
CA GLY A 43 16.57 25.82 -2.14
C GLY A 43 17.62 25.41 -3.19
N SER A 44 18.65 24.67 -2.80
CA SER A 44 19.56 24.07 -3.79
C SER A 44 18.80 23.12 -4.74
N ALA A 45 19.19 23.08 -6.02
CA ALA A 45 18.59 22.18 -7.01
C ALA A 45 18.65 20.70 -6.56
N MET A 46 19.67 20.33 -5.78
CA MET A 46 19.82 19.01 -5.17
C MET A 46 18.70 18.70 -4.16
N ALA A 47 18.29 19.68 -3.34
CA ALA A 47 17.22 19.52 -2.37
C ALA A 47 15.86 19.31 -3.05
N ILE A 48 15.59 20.05 -4.12
CA ILE A 48 14.37 19.88 -4.94
C ILE A 48 14.37 18.49 -5.60
N TRP A 49 15.51 18.07 -6.15
CA TRP A 49 15.65 16.74 -6.76
C TRP A 49 15.45 15.61 -5.75
N LEU A 50 16.07 15.72 -4.57
CA LEU A 50 15.86 14.76 -3.48
C LEU A 50 14.41 14.73 -3.00
N GLY A 51 13.74 15.88 -2.96
CA GLY A 51 12.31 15.97 -2.65
C GLY A 51 11.44 15.24 -3.65
N ILE A 52 11.71 15.40 -4.95
CA ILE A 52 11.00 14.69 -6.02
C ILE A 52 11.25 13.18 -5.92
N CYS A 53 12.50 12.75 -5.71
CA CYS A 53 12.82 11.33 -5.54
C CYS A 53 12.17 10.73 -4.28
N ALA A 54 12.12 11.45 -3.16
CA ALA A 54 11.48 11.02 -1.93
C ALA A 54 9.94 10.93 -2.09
N LEU A 55 9.31 11.97 -2.65
CA LEU A 55 7.88 11.98 -2.95
C LEU A 55 7.52 10.89 -3.96
N GLY A 56 8.36 10.67 -4.97
CA GLY A 56 8.21 9.58 -5.93
C GLY A 56 8.31 8.20 -5.28
N GLY A 57 9.25 8.00 -4.35
CA GLY A 57 9.40 6.75 -3.60
C GLY A 57 8.19 6.43 -2.73
N ILE A 58 7.61 7.44 -2.07
CA ILE A 58 6.38 7.30 -1.27
C ILE A 58 5.16 7.08 -2.18
N ALA A 59 5.05 7.80 -3.29
CA ALA A 59 3.97 7.58 -4.26
C ALA A 59 4.03 6.15 -4.84
N LEU A 60 5.23 5.64 -5.13
CA LEU A 60 5.44 4.27 -5.60
C LEU A 60 5.13 3.23 -4.53
N SER A 61 5.36 3.50 -3.23
CA SER A 61 5.00 2.55 -2.16
C SER A 61 3.50 2.31 -2.10
N VAL A 62 2.67 3.28 -2.49
CA VAL A 62 1.21 3.14 -2.52
C VAL A 62 0.71 2.59 -3.87
N ILE A 63 1.29 3.05 -4.98
CA ILE A 63 0.87 2.68 -6.34
C ILE A 63 1.22 1.22 -6.66
N VAL A 64 2.40 0.75 -6.26
CA VAL A 64 2.88 -0.60 -6.60
C VAL A 64 2.00 -1.70 -5.97
N PRO A 65 1.64 -1.66 -4.67
CA PRO A 65 0.73 -2.63 -4.07
C PRO A 65 -0.68 -2.59 -4.67
N LEU A 66 -1.21 -1.41 -4.99
CA LEU A 66 -2.50 -1.28 -5.68
C LEU A 66 -2.48 -1.96 -7.04
N PHE A 67 -1.39 -1.80 -7.80
CA PHE A 67 -1.23 -2.43 -9.10
C PHE A 67 -1.05 -3.95 -8.98
N ALA A 68 -0.26 -4.39 -8.00
CA ALA A 68 -0.08 -5.81 -7.68
C ALA A 68 -1.41 -6.46 -7.28
N TYR A 69 -2.21 -5.80 -6.43
CA TYR A 69 -3.54 -6.26 -6.05
C TYR A 69 -4.47 -6.40 -7.25
N LYS A 70 -4.53 -5.41 -8.16
CA LYS A 70 -5.36 -5.48 -9.37
C LYS A 70 -4.95 -6.64 -10.29
N LYS A 71 -3.65 -6.95 -10.36
CA LYS A 71 -3.13 -8.07 -11.15
C LYS A 71 -3.50 -9.41 -10.51
N LEU A 72 -3.40 -9.49 -9.18
CA LEU A 72 -3.79 -10.66 -8.40
C LEU A 72 -5.30 -10.93 -8.47
N ASP A 73 -6.15 -9.90 -8.32
CA ASP A 73 -7.61 -10.01 -8.44
C ASP A 73 -8.03 -10.55 -9.82
N LYS A 74 -7.41 -10.03 -10.89
CA LYS A 74 -7.61 -10.55 -12.26
C LYS A 74 -7.21 -12.02 -12.38
N PHE A 75 -6.06 -12.40 -11.83
CA PHE A 75 -5.59 -13.78 -11.90
C PHE A 75 -6.50 -14.73 -11.13
N VAL A 76 -6.94 -14.34 -9.94
CA VAL A 76 -7.89 -15.11 -9.12
C VAL A 76 -9.23 -15.25 -9.85
N LYS A 77 -9.79 -14.18 -10.42
CA LYS A 77 -11.02 -14.25 -11.22
C LYS A 77 -10.89 -15.14 -12.46
N SER A 78 -9.74 -15.13 -13.14
CA SER A 78 -9.50 -16.01 -14.29
C SER A 78 -9.37 -17.50 -13.94
N LYS A 79 -9.03 -17.81 -12.68
CA LYS A 79 -8.94 -19.19 -12.18
C LYS A 79 -10.13 -19.60 -11.32
N ALA A 80 -11.05 -18.70 -11.03
CA ALA A 80 -12.26 -19.02 -10.30
C ALA A 80 -13.13 -19.95 -11.19
N PRO A 81 -13.47 -21.16 -10.70
CA PRO A 81 -14.38 -22.02 -11.44
C PRO A 81 -15.72 -21.29 -11.60
N ALA A 82 -16.34 -21.40 -12.78
CA ALA A 82 -17.66 -20.87 -13.03
C ALA A 82 -18.60 -21.33 -11.91
N GLN A 83 -19.11 -20.40 -11.11
CA GLN A 83 -20.10 -20.73 -10.10
C GLN A 83 -21.29 -21.39 -10.80
N PRO A 84 -21.79 -22.55 -10.33
CA PRO A 84 -23.01 -23.10 -10.86
C PRO A 84 -24.13 -22.07 -10.61
N LYS A 85 -24.79 -21.67 -11.68
CA LYS A 85 -25.99 -20.83 -11.64
C LYS A 85 -26.99 -21.51 -10.71
N ALA A 86 -27.30 -20.88 -9.58
CA ALA A 86 -28.39 -21.33 -8.72
C ALA A 86 -29.68 -21.26 -9.55
N ALA A 87 -30.27 -22.43 -9.79
CA ALA A 87 -31.55 -22.60 -10.45
C ALA A 87 -32.70 -22.29 -9.47
#